data_AF-A0A944WYM9-F1
#
_entry.id   AF-A0A944WYM9-F1
#
_cell.length_a   1.000
_cell.length_b   1.000
_cell.length_c   1.000
_cell.angle_alpha   90.00
_cell.angle_beta   90.00
_cell.angle_gamma   90.00
#
_symmetry.space_group_name_H-M   'P 1'
#
loop_
_entity.id
_entity.type
_entity.pdbx_description
1 polymer ?
#
loop_
_entity_poly.entity_id
_entity_poly.type
_entity_poly.pdbx_seq_one_letter_code
_entity_poly.pdbx_strand_id
1 'polypeptide(L)'
;MTKITSILAFFILSLVAVQSSFQSSFAFTDVSGNSKYYEAISGLESSDIVDGNPDGTFEPAESINRAEFLKIIVEAQYNNIQGSGCFPDVPAKWFEKYICFAKSEGIVDGYDDNTFRPGDTISLAEGTKILLESLNMKVSPVQNTKWYTPYMQVAESMYLIGNLTNDPKKELTREEAAQLIYNSQEETMPSTPTPVEPPTPTETPTETPTSGLFDEEYTHLPPGKWDWNNADNDFANYRNFETNIGKFNPLKNNDGEQYGWELIGNNPDAIEFDGPAMYFYGSSGTDLINLGARGSIHSFGDGNLAGGDDVLVFEESYSLDFRTGSSLDNSDQDDDLVIGGCTPNTDTSFDIETTTIHTGPGSDTVFIRDMERAAIDAGNGSNGRTDSIDPNDGDDVVVFRGNMLDFRFFGGNGDDTAVW
;
A
#
# COMPACT_ATOMS: atom_id res chain seq x y z
N MET A 1 -12.70 -30.98 -32.32
CA MET A 1 -13.32 -31.75 -31.21
C MET A 1 -12.72 -31.18 -29.93
N THR A 2 -13.41 -30.54 -28.98
CA THR A 2 -14.84 -30.21 -28.82
C THR A 2 -14.89 -29.17 -27.66
N LYS A 3 -15.46 -27.97 -27.94
CA LYS A 3 -16.40 -27.16 -27.12
C LYS A 3 -16.07 -26.94 -25.63
N ILE A 4 -15.83 -25.70 -25.15
CA ILE A 4 -16.83 -24.69 -24.71
C ILE A 4 -18.04 -25.29 -23.97
N THR A 5 -18.23 -24.99 -22.68
CA THR A 5 -19.51 -24.54 -22.08
C THR A 5 -19.39 -24.19 -20.60
N SER A 6 -19.69 -22.93 -20.25
CA SER A 6 -20.25 -22.51 -18.96
C SER A 6 -21.67 -23.08 -18.77
N ILE A 7 -22.09 -23.44 -17.55
CA ILE A 7 -23.52 -23.43 -17.14
C ILE A 7 -23.62 -23.03 -15.65
N LEU A 8 -24.44 -22.00 -15.44
CA LEU A 8 -24.94 -21.45 -14.19
C LEU A 8 -26.15 -22.26 -13.66
N ALA A 9 -26.26 -22.36 -12.33
CA ALA A 9 -27.47 -22.45 -11.48
C ALA A 9 -28.49 -23.61 -11.62
N PHE A 10 -28.74 -24.30 -10.50
CA PHE A 10 -30.07 -24.76 -10.10
C PHE A 10 -30.29 -24.53 -8.60
N PHE A 11 -31.19 -23.62 -8.27
CA PHE A 11 -31.80 -23.46 -6.94
C PHE A 11 -32.74 -24.65 -6.69
N ILE A 12 -32.51 -25.43 -5.63
CA ILE A 12 -33.58 -26.21 -4.99
C ILE A 12 -33.55 -25.91 -3.49
N LEU A 13 -34.60 -25.23 -3.07
CA LEU A 13 -35.01 -24.99 -1.70
C LEU A 13 -35.45 -26.31 -1.05
N SER A 14 -34.75 -26.78 -0.02
CA SER A 14 -35.29 -27.75 0.95
C SER A 14 -35.09 -27.23 2.37
N LEU A 15 -36.21 -27.05 3.06
CA LEU A 15 -36.36 -26.41 4.35
C LEU A 15 -36.38 -27.46 5.49
N VAL A 16 -35.65 -27.14 6.57
CA VAL A 16 -35.70 -27.64 7.98
C VAL A 16 -35.12 -29.03 8.30
N ALA A 17 -34.00 -29.06 9.06
CA ALA A 17 -34.01 -29.29 10.52
C ALA A 17 -32.59 -29.36 11.12
N VAL A 18 -32.24 -28.29 11.85
CA VAL A 18 -31.36 -28.10 13.03
C VAL A 18 -30.33 -29.19 13.42
N GLN A 19 -29.15 -28.66 13.77
CA GLN A 19 -28.03 -29.16 14.60
C GLN A 19 -26.94 -29.89 13.80
N SER A 20 -25.70 -29.39 13.75
CA SER A 20 -24.94 -28.80 14.87
C SER A 20 -24.38 -27.42 14.55
N SER A 21 -24.45 -26.50 15.50
CA SER A 21 -23.41 -25.48 15.64
C SER A 21 -22.10 -26.23 15.83
N PHE A 22 -21.17 -26.14 14.88
CA PHE A 22 -19.77 -26.31 15.24
C PHE A 22 -19.43 -25.16 16.16
N GLN A 23 -19.59 -25.40 17.46
CA GLN A 23 -18.87 -24.62 18.45
C GLN A 23 -17.42 -25.08 18.31
N SER A 24 -16.66 -24.38 17.45
CA SER A 24 -15.20 -24.40 17.60
C SER A 24 -14.89 -23.58 18.86
N SER A 25 -14.97 -24.23 20.01
CA SER A 25 -14.05 -23.93 21.11
C SER A 25 -13.18 -25.18 21.20
N PHE A 26 -11.89 -25.06 21.01
CA PHE A 26 -11.03 -24.37 21.96
C PHE A 26 -9.98 -23.51 21.27
N ALA A 27 -10.10 -22.19 21.41
CA ALA A 27 -8.89 -21.38 21.48
C ALA A 27 -8.00 -21.94 22.61
N PHE A 28 -6.70 -22.02 22.35
CA PHE A 28 -5.73 -22.59 23.27
C PHE A 28 -5.90 -22.07 24.70
N THR A 29 -5.74 -22.93 25.69
CA THR A 29 -6.08 -22.64 27.10
C THR A 29 -5.26 -21.48 27.70
N ASP A 30 -4.12 -21.16 27.11
CA ASP A 30 -3.17 -20.13 27.47
C ASP A 30 -3.17 -18.91 26.53
N VAL A 31 -4.08 -18.86 25.55
CA VAL A 31 -4.25 -17.72 24.64
C VAL A 31 -5.49 -16.93 25.05
N SER A 32 -5.27 -15.73 25.58
CA SER A 32 -6.34 -14.82 25.99
C SER A 32 -7.12 -14.28 24.79
N GLY A 33 -8.46 -14.30 24.87
CA GLY A 33 -9.37 -13.66 23.90
C GLY A 33 -9.14 -12.16 23.68
N ASN A 34 -8.45 -11.49 24.62
CA ASN A 34 -8.07 -10.08 24.52
C ASN A 34 -6.63 -9.89 24.05
N SER A 35 -5.90 -10.96 23.72
CA SER A 35 -4.55 -10.85 23.14
C SER A 35 -4.65 -10.21 21.76
N LYS A 36 -3.74 -9.31 21.43
CA LYS A 36 -3.63 -8.74 20.07
C LYS A 36 -3.29 -9.80 19.00
N TYR A 37 -2.77 -10.96 19.41
CA TYR A 37 -2.46 -12.09 18.52
C TYR A 37 -3.55 -13.16 18.50
N TYR A 38 -4.65 -12.96 19.23
CA TYR A 38 -5.72 -13.97 19.34
C TYR A 38 -6.30 -14.33 17.97
N GLU A 39 -6.60 -13.32 17.16
CA GLU A 39 -7.16 -13.50 15.82
C GLU A 39 -6.22 -14.32 14.94
N ALA A 40 -4.94 -13.93 14.86
CA ALA A 40 -3.95 -14.67 14.08
C ALA A 40 -3.82 -16.14 14.50
N ILE A 41 -3.70 -16.39 15.81
CA ILE A 41 -3.53 -17.75 16.34
C ILE A 41 -4.79 -18.59 16.07
N SER A 42 -5.98 -18.05 16.35
CA SER A 42 -7.25 -18.75 16.14
C SER A 42 -7.57 -18.95 14.65
N GLY A 43 -7.20 -18.00 13.80
CA GLY A 43 -7.36 -18.07 12.35
C GLY A 43 -6.51 -19.17 11.74
N LEU A 44 -5.23 -19.22 12.10
CA LEU A 44 -4.32 -20.28 11.65
C LEU A 44 -4.68 -21.66 12.20
N GLU A 45 -5.16 -21.76 13.44
CA GLU A 45 -5.71 -23.01 13.97
C GLU A 45 -6.94 -23.45 13.16
N SER A 46 -7.88 -22.54 12.90
CA SER A 46 -9.11 -22.86 12.15
C SER A 46 -8.87 -23.24 10.69
N SER A 47 -7.69 -22.90 10.16
CA SER A 47 -7.24 -23.25 8.81
C SER A 47 -6.34 -24.49 8.80
N ASP A 48 -6.21 -25.21 9.92
CA ASP A 48 -5.33 -26.37 10.09
C ASP A 48 -3.84 -26.06 9.77
N ILE A 49 -3.40 -24.80 9.91
CA ILE A 49 -2.02 -24.37 9.65
C ILE A 49 -1.14 -24.51 10.90
N VAL A 50 -1.68 -24.18 12.07
CA VAL A 50 -0.95 -24.32 13.34
C VAL A 50 -1.74 -25.16 14.33
N ASP A 51 -1.07 -26.17 14.86
CA ASP A 51 -1.50 -26.94 16.01
C ASP A 51 -0.80 -26.45 17.29
N GLY A 52 -1.52 -26.52 18.40
CA GLY A 52 -0.94 -26.37 19.73
C GLY A 52 -0.28 -27.66 20.23
N ASN A 53 0.09 -27.63 21.51
CA ASN A 53 0.63 -28.77 22.21
C ASN A 53 -0.45 -29.80 22.54
N PRO A 54 -0.09 -31.09 22.71
CA PRO A 54 -1.04 -32.15 23.07
C PRO A 54 -1.82 -31.92 24.39
N ASP A 55 -1.37 -30.99 25.22
CA ASP A 55 -2.02 -30.60 26.48
C ASP A 55 -3.05 -29.46 26.31
N GLY A 56 -3.25 -28.95 25.09
CA GLY A 56 -4.20 -27.89 24.76
C GLY A 56 -3.66 -26.48 24.96
N THR A 57 -2.34 -26.31 25.09
CA THR A 57 -1.66 -25.00 25.13
C THR A 57 -1.09 -24.62 23.77
N PHE A 58 -0.79 -23.33 23.55
CA PHE A 58 -0.07 -22.83 22.39
C PHE A 58 1.36 -22.42 22.71
N GLU A 59 1.63 -22.02 23.96
CA GLU A 59 2.87 -21.41 24.43
C GLU A 59 3.24 -20.13 23.67
N PRO A 60 2.37 -19.10 23.66
CA PRO A 60 2.49 -17.95 22.76
C PRO A 60 3.80 -17.16 22.92
N ALA A 61 4.29 -17.02 24.15
CA ALA A 61 5.49 -16.26 24.47
C ALA A 61 6.80 -17.05 24.31
N GLU A 62 6.74 -18.36 24.03
CA GLU A 62 7.94 -19.15 23.80
C GLU A 62 8.56 -18.82 22.44
N SER A 63 9.90 -18.84 22.39
CA SER A 63 10.63 -18.61 21.15
C SER A 63 10.44 -19.76 20.17
N ILE A 64 10.27 -19.44 18.89
CA ILE A 64 10.15 -20.46 17.84
C ILE A 64 11.50 -20.67 17.15
N ASN A 65 11.88 -21.93 16.95
CA ASN A 65 13.11 -22.23 16.22
C ASN A 65 12.90 -22.28 14.70
N ARG A 66 14.00 -22.16 13.95
CA ARG A 66 14.01 -22.14 12.48
C ARG A 66 13.34 -23.37 11.86
N ALA A 67 13.50 -24.55 12.45
CA ALA A 67 12.89 -25.78 11.95
C ALA A 67 11.37 -25.82 12.14
N GLU A 68 10.87 -25.34 13.28
CA GLU A 68 9.44 -25.23 13.57
C GLU A 68 8.76 -24.22 12.66
N PHE A 69 9.34 -23.03 12.52
CA PHE A 69 8.81 -21.97 11.65
C PHE A 69 8.71 -22.45 10.20
N LEU A 70 9.78 -23.05 9.67
CA LEU A 70 9.80 -23.56 8.30
C LEU A 70 8.80 -24.71 8.09
N LYS A 71 8.62 -25.58 9.08
CA LYS A 71 7.62 -26.66 9.01
C LYS A 71 6.22 -26.08 8.80
N ILE A 72 5.82 -25.06 9.58
CA ILE A 72 4.49 -24.44 9.48
C ILE A 72 4.24 -23.93 8.05
N ILE A 73 5.20 -23.16 7.51
CA ILE A 73 5.10 -22.59 6.17
C ILE A 73 5.01 -23.68 5.10
N VAL A 74 5.84 -24.72 5.19
CA VAL A 74 5.87 -25.80 4.20
C VAL A 74 4.59 -26.64 4.24
N GLU A 75 4.07 -26.97 5.43
CA GLU A 75 2.81 -27.74 5.53
C GLU A 75 1.58 -26.93 5.12
N ALA A 76 1.59 -25.61 5.31
CA ALA A 76 0.49 -24.75 4.87
C ALA A 76 0.31 -24.74 3.34
N GLN A 77 1.39 -24.89 2.59
CA GLN A 77 1.39 -24.67 1.14
C GLN A 77 1.60 -25.95 0.32
N TYR A 78 2.28 -26.95 0.87
CA TYR A 78 2.76 -28.10 0.10
C TYR A 78 2.23 -29.42 0.61
N ASN A 79 1.87 -30.28 -0.34
CA ASN A 79 1.54 -31.68 -0.10
C ASN A 79 2.70 -32.58 -0.54
N ASN A 80 2.78 -33.81 -0.01
CA ASN A 80 3.80 -34.80 -0.39
C ASN A 80 5.26 -34.37 -0.11
N ILE A 81 5.49 -33.70 1.02
CA ILE A 81 6.81 -33.20 1.44
C ILE A 81 7.78 -34.37 1.67
N GLN A 82 8.88 -34.41 0.93
CA GLN A 82 9.93 -35.43 1.00
C GLN A 82 11.32 -34.80 0.82
N GLY A 83 12.34 -35.37 1.45
CA GLY A 83 13.72 -34.94 1.30
C GLY A 83 14.62 -35.50 2.39
N SER A 84 15.92 -35.63 2.11
CA SER A 84 16.93 -36.05 3.09
C SER A 84 18.34 -35.60 2.69
N GLY A 85 19.24 -35.50 3.68
CA GLY A 85 20.68 -35.25 3.44
C GLY A 85 21.03 -33.90 2.79
N CYS A 86 20.25 -32.86 3.03
CA CYS A 86 20.40 -31.54 2.39
C CYS A 86 21.45 -30.62 3.03
N PHE A 87 21.71 -30.75 4.34
CA PHE A 87 22.70 -29.97 5.08
C PHE A 87 23.48 -30.87 6.06
N PRO A 88 24.76 -30.58 6.35
CA PRO A 88 25.59 -31.39 7.25
C PRO A 88 25.11 -31.39 8.71
N ASP A 89 24.44 -30.32 9.16
CA ASP A 89 23.95 -30.13 10.53
C ASP A 89 22.48 -30.52 10.72
N VAL A 90 21.86 -31.10 9.68
CA VAL A 90 20.47 -31.58 9.70
C VAL A 90 20.49 -33.12 9.83
N PRO A 91 20.39 -33.67 11.05
CA PRO A 91 20.30 -35.12 11.25
C PRO A 91 18.92 -35.66 10.87
N ALA A 92 18.82 -36.98 10.72
CA ALA A 92 17.56 -37.69 10.50
C ALA A 92 16.60 -37.57 11.70
N LYS A 93 15.85 -36.47 11.73
CA LYS A 93 14.85 -36.08 12.73
C LYS A 93 13.59 -35.56 12.03
N TRP A 94 12.56 -35.27 12.81
CA TRP A 94 11.24 -34.84 12.30
C TRP A 94 11.32 -33.66 11.31
N PHE A 95 12.29 -32.77 11.50
CA PHE A 95 12.47 -31.57 10.67
C PHE A 95 13.18 -31.81 9.34
N GLU A 96 13.89 -32.93 9.16
CA GLU A 96 14.79 -33.15 8.00
C GLU A 96 14.04 -33.01 6.67
N LYS A 97 12.88 -33.67 6.54
CA LYS A 97 12.10 -33.67 5.29
C LYS A 97 11.63 -32.27 4.89
N TYR A 98 11.27 -31.42 5.86
CA TYR A 98 10.77 -30.07 5.58
C TYR A 98 11.91 -29.15 5.14
N ILE A 99 13.05 -29.21 5.84
CA ILE A 99 14.23 -28.42 5.49
C ILE A 99 14.77 -28.82 4.11
N CYS A 100 14.85 -30.12 3.85
CA CYS A 100 15.38 -30.61 2.59
C CYS A 100 14.44 -30.34 1.40
N PHE A 101 13.13 -30.39 1.63
CA PHE A 101 12.13 -29.97 0.65
C PHE A 101 12.21 -28.47 0.38
N ALA A 102 12.22 -27.63 1.42
CA ALA A 102 12.35 -26.18 1.26
C ALA A 102 13.64 -25.79 0.52
N LYS A 103 14.74 -26.51 0.74
CA LYS A 103 15.98 -26.33 -0.03
C LYS A 103 15.80 -26.69 -1.51
N SER A 104 15.09 -27.77 -1.83
CA SER A 104 14.86 -28.15 -3.23
C SER A 104 13.93 -27.19 -3.97
N GLU A 105 12.98 -26.59 -3.25
CA GLU A 105 12.08 -25.56 -3.78
C GLU A 105 12.72 -24.16 -3.82
N GLY A 106 13.93 -23.98 -3.26
CA GLY A 106 14.62 -22.70 -3.23
C GLY A 106 14.03 -21.68 -2.24
N ILE A 107 13.33 -22.17 -1.21
CA ILE A 107 12.80 -21.37 -0.09
C ILE A 107 13.90 -21.07 0.94
N VAL A 108 14.92 -21.95 1.02
CA VAL A 108 16.07 -21.77 1.92
C VAL A 108 17.38 -22.22 1.28
N ASP A 109 18.41 -21.40 1.42
CA ASP A 109 19.78 -21.74 0.97
C ASP A 109 20.69 -22.25 2.11
N GLY A 110 20.33 -21.94 3.36
CA GLY A 110 21.20 -22.09 4.52
C GLY A 110 22.15 -20.91 4.68
N TYR A 111 23.17 -21.07 5.53
CA TYR A 111 24.21 -20.09 5.79
C TYR A 111 25.46 -20.34 4.92
N ASP A 112 26.36 -19.36 4.84
CA ASP A 112 27.61 -19.43 4.07
C ASP A 112 28.53 -20.61 4.48
N ASP A 113 28.40 -21.09 5.72
CA ASP A 113 29.11 -22.28 6.23
C ASP A 113 28.44 -23.61 5.83
N ASN A 114 27.45 -23.55 4.95
CA ASN A 114 26.63 -24.66 4.46
C ASN A 114 25.83 -25.35 5.58
N THR A 115 25.45 -24.63 6.64
CA THR A 115 24.56 -25.12 7.72
C THR A 115 23.15 -24.54 7.61
N PHE A 116 22.17 -25.17 8.27
CA PHE A 116 20.81 -24.63 8.38
C PHE A 116 20.48 -24.07 9.77
N ARG A 117 21.09 -24.66 10.81
CA ARG A 117 20.91 -24.37 12.24
C ARG A 117 19.47 -24.57 12.72
N PRO A 118 18.94 -25.81 12.66
CA PRO A 118 17.52 -26.08 12.88
C PRO A 118 17.01 -25.71 14.28
N GLY A 119 17.88 -25.76 15.29
CA GLY A 119 17.52 -25.48 16.69
C GLY A 119 17.71 -24.03 17.11
N ASP A 120 18.25 -23.17 16.25
CA ASP A 120 18.43 -21.75 16.58
C ASP A 120 17.07 -21.05 16.49
N THR A 121 16.83 -20.10 17.40
CA THR A 121 15.65 -19.23 17.35
C THR A 121 15.68 -18.42 16.06
N ILE A 122 14.53 -18.29 15.40
CA ILE A 122 14.44 -17.52 14.17
C ILE A 122 14.26 -16.02 14.47
N SER A 123 15.03 -15.18 13.76
CA SER A 123 14.83 -13.73 13.81
C SER A 123 13.71 -13.27 12.86
N LEU A 124 13.14 -12.08 13.09
CA LEU A 124 12.13 -11.48 12.21
C LEU A 124 12.64 -11.41 10.77
N ALA A 125 13.86 -10.96 10.53
CA ALA A 125 14.46 -10.90 9.19
C ALA A 125 14.52 -12.26 8.49
N GLU A 126 14.93 -13.30 9.21
CA GLU A 126 15.03 -14.65 8.65
C GLU A 126 13.65 -15.25 8.39
N GLY A 127 12.71 -15.07 9.32
CA GLY A 127 11.33 -15.52 9.17
C GLY A 127 10.65 -14.86 7.97
N THR A 128 10.80 -13.55 7.84
CA THR A 128 10.31 -12.76 6.71
C THR A 128 10.90 -13.23 5.39
N LYS A 129 12.21 -13.42 5.31
CA LYS A 129 12.85 -13.93 4.10
C LYS A 129 12.27 -15.28 3.69
N ILE A 130 12.17 -16.22 4.63
CA ILE A 130 11.62 -17.57 4.37
C ILE A 130 10.17 -17.47 3.90
N LEU A 131 9.36 -16.64 4.55
CA LEU A 131 7.96 -16.45 4.18
C LEU A 131 7.83 -15.91 2.75
N LEU A 132 8.54 -14.84 2.42
CA LEU A 132 8.51 -14.24 1.06
C LEU A 132 8.99 -15.22 -0.01
N GLU A 133 10.08 -15.96 0.25
CA GLU A 133 10.58 -16.97 -0.70
C GLU A 133 9.60 -18.14 -0.85
N SER A 134 8.87 -18.52 0.21
CA SER A 134 7.81 -19.53 0.12
C SER A 134 6.64 -19.09 -0.76
N LEU A 135 6.32 -17.79 -0.74
CA LEU A 135 5.31 -17.15 -1.61
C LEU A 135 5.83 -16.92 -3.04
N ASN A 136 7.03 -17.43 -3.36
CA ASN A 136 7.72 -17.25 -4.64
C ASN A 136 8.00 -15.77 -4.98
N MET A 137 8.08 -14.91 -3.95
CA MET A 137 8.46 -13.50 -4.07
C MET A 137 9.97 -13.36 -3.93
N LYS A 138 10.66 -13.41 -5.08
CA LYS A 138 12.12 -13.29 -5.11
C LYS A 138 12.55 -11.85 -4.95
N VAL A 139 13.05 -11.53 -3.76
CA VAL A 139 13.58 -10.21 -3.43
C VAL A 139 15.04 -10.10 -3.90
N SER A 140 15.34 -9.09 -4.70
CA SER A 140 16.69 -8.86 -5.19
C SER A 140 17.55 -8.17 -4.13
N PRO A 141 18.81 -8.61 -3.92
CA PRO A 141 19.69 -7.97 -2.96
C PRO A 141 20.07 -6.56 -3.42
N VAL A 142 19.96 -5.58 -2.51
CA VAL A 142 20.41 -4.21 -2.72
C VAL A 142 21.89 -4.10 -2.32
N GLN A 143 22.69 -3.48 -3.17
CA GLN A 143 24.12 -3.31 -2.89
C GLN A 143 24.36 -2.36 -1.72
N ASN A 144 25.43 -2.59 -0.95
CA ASN A 144 25.84 -1.78 0.20
C ASN A 144 24.86 -1.72 1.38
N THR A 145 23.85 -2.59 1.45
CA THR A 145 22.92 -2.70 2.59
C THR A 145 23.14 -4.00 3.37
N LYS A 146 22.40 -4.18 4.47
CA LYS A 146 22.35 -5.48 5.15
C LYS A 146 21.52 -6.43 4.30
N TRP A 147 21.88 -7.71 4.29
CA TRP A 147 21.22 -8.73 3.46
C TRP A 147 19.70 -8.79 3.65
N TYR A 148 19.22 -8.47 4.84
CA TYR A 148 17.80 -8.49 5.19
C TYR A 148 17.05 -7.21 4.82
N THR A 149 17.75 -6.10 4.54
CA THR A 149 17.12 -4.80 4.26
C THR A 149 16.01 -4.90 3.21
N PRO A 150 16.24 -5.45 2.00
CA PRO A 150 15.19 -5.48 0.98
C PRO A 150 14.03 -6.42 1.34
N TYR A 151 14.27 -7.48 2.11
CA TYR A 151 13.20 -8.36 2.59
C TYR A 151 12.32 -7.69 3.64
N MET A 152 12.94 -6.92 4.55
CA MET A 152 12.21 -6.17 5.56
C MET A 152 11.36 -5.06 4.92
N GLN A 153 11.88 -4.37 3.90
CA GLN A 153 11.13 -3.36 3.15
C GLN A 153 9.90 -3.96 2.46
N VAL A 154 10.05 -5.10 1.76
CA VAL A 154 8.90 -5.78 1.13
C VAL A 154 7.88 -6.25 2.17
N ALA A 155 8.33 -6.74 3.32
CA ALA A 155 7.42 -7.21 4.36
C ALA A 155 6.68 -6.06 5.06
N GLU A 156 7.29 -4.89 5.15
CA GLU A 156 6.64 -3.67 5.60
C GLU A 156 5.60 -3.20 4.58
N SER A 157 5.95 -3.15 3.29
CA SER A 157 5.03 -2.72 2.22
C SER A 157 3.83 -3.64 2.03
N MET A 158 3.97 -4.93 2.34
CA MET A 158 2.87 -5.90 2.32
C MET A 158 2.11 -5.99 3.66
N TYR A 159 2.45 -5.13 4.63
CA TYR A 159 1.91 -5.17 6.00
C TYR A 159 2.12 -6.52 6.73
N LEU A 160 3.05 -7.36 6.26
CA LEU A 160 3.38 -8.64 6.89
C LEU A 160 3.88 -8.46 8.32
N ILE A 161 4.52 -7.32 8.62
CA ILE A 161 5.05 -6.99 9.94
C ILE A 161 4.24 -5.94 10.70
N GLY A 162 3.08 -5.49 10.20
CA GLY A 162 2.34 -4.34 10.75
C GLY A 162 1.89 -4.49 12.22
N ASN A 163 1.68 -5.72 12.69
CA ASN A 163 1.33 -6.04 14.09
C ASN A 163 2.52 -6.53 14.94
N LEU A 164 3.73 -6.41 14.40
CA LEU A 164 4.98 -6.86 15.01
C LEU A 164 5.86 -5.67 15.37
N THR A 165 6.82 -5.92 16.27
CA THR A 165 7.90 -4.96 16.48
C THR A 165 8.85 -5.04 15.28
N ASN A 166 9.00 -3.95 14.51
CA ASN A 166 9.92 -3.87 13.37
C ASN A 166 11.38 -3.76 13.85
N ASP A 167 11.91 -4.85 14.42
CA ASP A 167 13.34 -5.05 14.68
C ASP A 167 13.79 -6.32 13.94
N PRO A 168 14.56 -6.18 12.84
CA PRO A 168 14.98 -7.32 12.01
C PRO A 168 15.73 -8.41 12.78
N LYS A 169 16.38 -8.07 13.89
CA LYS A 169 17.18 -9.02 14.70
C LYS A 169 16.39 -9.64 15.84
N LYS A 170 15.19 -9.15 16.09
CA LYS A 170 14.36 -9.65 17.17
C LYS A 170 14.00 -11.10 16.90
N GLU A 171 14.30 -11.93 17.88
CA GLU A 171 13.87 -13.32 17.90
C GLU A 171 12.35 -13.41 18.03
N LEU A 172 11.73 -14.24 17.21
CA LEU A 172 10.28 -14.39 17.17
C LEU A 172 9.80 -15.33 18.27
N THR A 173 8.74 -14.92 18.95
CA THR A 173 7.90 -15.84 19.72
C THR A 173 6.93 -16.59 18.81
N ARG A 174 6.30 -17.65 19.31
CA ARG A 174 5.29 -18.42 18.58
C ARG A 174 4.10 -17.58 18.16
N GLU A 175 3.63 -16.65 19.01
CA GLU A 175 2.52 -15.75 18.66
C GLU A 175 2.91 -14.73 17.57
N GLU A 176 4.15 -14.28 17.54
CA GLU A 176 4.62 -13.35 16.52
C GLU A 176 4.88 -14.03 15.18
N ALA A 177 5.39 -15.26 15.21
CA ALA A 177 5.47 -16.09 14.01
C ALA A 177 4.08 -16.41 13.46
N ALA A 178 3.11 -16.71 14.33
CA ALA A 178 1.71 -16.90 13.92
C ALA A 178 1.16 -15.61 13.29
N GLN A 179 1.39 -14.45 13.88
CA GLN A 179 0.97 -13.18 13.29
C GLN A 179 1.62 -12.91 11.92
N LEU A 180 2.92 -13.16 11.78
CA LEU A 180 3.64 -12.98 10.52
C LEU A 180 3.05 -13.86 9.41
N ILE A 181 2.78 -15.13 9.72
CA ILE A 181 2.18 -16.09 8.78
C ILE A 181 0.74 -15.70 8.49
N TYR A 182 -0.05 -15.35 9.50
CA TYR A 182 -1.43 -14.93 9.34
C TYR A 182 -1.58 -13.71 8.41
N ASN A 183 -0.72 -12.71 8.57
CA ASN A 183 -0.72 -11.54 7.68
C ASN A 183 -0.48 -11.89 6.21
N SER A 184 0.15 -13.05 5.91
CA SER A 184 0.31 -13.52 4.53
C SER A 184 -0.90 -14.28 3.97
N GLN A 185 -1.87 -14.66 4.81
CA GLN A 185 -3.06 -15.42 4.41
C GLN A 185 -4.28 -14.53 4.13
N GLU A 186 -4.26 -13.28 4.57
CA GLU A 186 -5.37 -12.35 4.38
C GLU A 186 -5.50 -11.94 2.90
N GLU A 187 -6.34 -12.66 2.16
CA GLU A 187 -6.90 -12.20 0.86
C GLU A 187 -8.13 -11.28 1.02
N THR A 188 -8.47 -10.82 2.23
CA THR A 188 -9.65 -9.96 2.45
C THR A 188 -9.39 -8.83 3.43
N MET A 189 -9.38 -7.61 2.89
CA MET A 189 -9.53 -6.34 3.61
C MET A 189 -10.59 -6.44 4.74
N PRO A 190 -10.38 -5.80 5.90
CA PRO A 190 -11.32 -5.85 7.02
C PRO A 190 -12.71 -5.37 6.60
N SER A 191 -13.74 -6.14 6.95
CA SER A 191 -15.13 -5.77 6.70
C SER A 191 -15.49 -4.45 7.42
N THR A 192 -15.88 -3.46 6.62
CA THR A 192 -16.43 -2.14 6.98
C THR A 192 -17.41 -2.17 8.17
N PRO A 193 -17.35 -1.20 9.12
CA PRO A 193 -18.45 -0.98 10.06
C PRO A 193 -19.72 -0.53 9.31
N THR A 194 -20.89 -1.00 9.78
CA THR A 194 -22.20 -0.74 9.18
C THR A 194 -22.45 0.76 8.96
N PRO A 195 -22.91 1.21 7.77
CA PRO A 195 -23.15 2.62 7.49
C PRO A 195 -24.21 3.21 8.42
N VAL A 196 -23.86 4.32 9.08
CA VAL A 196 -24.82 5.22 9.72
C VAL A 196 -25.40 6.12 8.63
N GLU A 197 -26.73 6.24 8.58
CA GLU A 197 -27.45 7.06 7.60
C GLU A 197 -26.98 8.54 7.65
N PRO A 198 -26.68 9.17 6.51
CA PRO A 198 -26.17 10.54 6.48
C PRO A 198 -27.24 11.54 6.97
N PRO A 199 -26.86 12.55 7.77
CA PRO A 199 -27.80 13.59 8.18
C PRO A 199 -28.23 14.45 6.99
N THR A 200 -29.52 14.77 6.95
CA THR A 200 -30.14 15.68 5.98
C THR A 200 -29.47 17.06 6.00
N PRO A 201 -29.05 17.64 4.85
CA PRO A 201 -28.34 18.90 4.82
C PRO A 201 -29.26 20.04 5.28
N THR A 202 -28.81 20.78 6.30
CA THR A 202 -29.45 22.02 6.75
C THR A 202 -28.44 23.15 6.66
N GLU A 203 -28.87 24.21 5.95
CA GLU A 203 -28.30 25.55 5.78
C GLU A 203 -27.07 25.71 4.88
N THR A 204 -27.23 26.63 3.90
CA THR A 204 -26.21 27.13 2.97
C THR A 204 -25.09 27.83 3.76
N PRO A 205 -23.81 27.50 3.54
CA PRO A 205 -22.70 28.17 4.20
C PRO A 205 -22.67 29.65 3.80
N THR A 206 -22.44 30.50 4.79
CA THR A 206 -22.14 31.92 4.59
C THR A 206 -20.78 32.04 3.91
N GLU A 207 -20.68 32.92 2.91
CA GLU A 207 -19.44 33.17 2.16
C GLU A 207 -18.25 33.37 3.11
N THR A 208 -17.28 32.46 3.01
CA THR A 208 -15.99 32.56 3.69
C THR A 208 -15.23 33.76 3.11
N PRO A 209 -14.65 34.64 3.93
CA PRO A 209 -13.91 35.78 3.42
C PRO A 209 -12.63 35.30 2.72
N THR A 210 -12.59 35.43 1.39
CA THR A 210 -11.45 35.11 0.52
C THR A 210 -10.37 36.21 0.50
N SER A 211 -10.51 37.25 1.34
CA SER A 211 -9.56 38.37 1.35
C SER A 211 -8.26 37.96 2.04
N GLY A 212 -7.16 37.93 1.29
CA GLY A 212 -5.80 37.61 1.77
C GLY A 212 -5.19 36.37 1.11
N LEU A 213 -6.01 35.36 0.77
CA LEU A 213 -5.56 34.13 0.07
C LEU A 213 -5.05 34.38 -1.35
N PHE A 214 -5.39 35.54 -1.92
CA PHE A 214 -5.03 35.95 -3.28
C PHE A 214 -4.33 37.32 -3.31
N ASP A 215 -3.61 37.69 -2.24
CA ASP A 215 -2.80 38.91 -2.27
C ASP A 215 -1.62 38.74 -3.24
N GLU A 216 -1.08 39.86 -3.76
CA GLU A 216 -0.04 39.92 -4.80
C GLU A 216 1.27 39.16 -4.46
N GLU A 217 1.44 38.72 -3.21
CA GLU A 217 2.60 37.94 -2.75
C GLU A 217 2.42 36.42 -2.97
N TYR A 218 1.19 35.92 -3.20
CA TYR A 218 0.85 34.49 -3.36
C TYR A 218 0.05 34.17 -4.64
N THR A 219 -0.11 35.12 -5.57
CA THR A 219 -1.04 35.02 -6.72
C THR A 219 -0.47 34.47 -8.02
N HIS A 220 0.57 33.64 -8.01
CA HIS A 220 1.18 33.21 -9.26
C HIS A 220 1.33 31.68 -9.35
N LEU A 221 0.45 31.04 -10.11
CA LEU A 221 0.87 29.93 -10.97
C LEU A 221 0.89 30.44 -12.43
N PRO A 222 1.92 31.23 -12.77
CA PRO A 222 2.98 30.75 -13.68
C PRO A 222 4.39 31.25 -13.27
N PRO A 223 5.47 30.72 -13.90
CA PRO A 223 6.74 30.34 -13.24
C PRO A 223 6.72 30.32 -11.70
N GLY A 224 6.43 29.15 -11.11
CA GLY A 224 6.49 28.95 -9.66
C GLY A 224 7.91 28.59 -9.18
N LYS A 225 8.09 28.30 -7.88
CA LYS A 225 9.38 27.83 -7.34
C LYS A 225 9.88 26.53 -8.01
N TRP A 226 8.98 25.77 -8.64
CA TRP A 226 9.25 24.62 -9.52
C TRP A 226 9.86 25.00 -10.90
N ASP A 227 9.87 26.28 -11.30
CA ASP A 227 10.48 26.80 -12.55
C ASP A 227 11.96 27.18 -12.31
N TRP A 228 12.78 26.14 -12.11
CA TRP A 228 14.19 26.24 -11.77
C TRP A 228 15.07 26.71 -12.95
N ASN A 229 16.02 27.62 -12.66
CA ASN A 229 17.03 28.11 -13.62
C ASN A 229 18.14 27.07 -13.89
N ASN A 230 17.79 25.86 -14.29
CA ASN A 230 18.76 24.84 -14.72
C ASN A 230 18.36 24.26 -16.08
N ALA A 231 19.22 24.48 -17.08
CA ALA A 231 18.97 24.10 -18.48
C ALA A 231 19.16 22.60 -18.76
N ASP A 232 19.63 21.82 -17.78
CA ASP A 232 20.02 20.41 -17.96
C ASP A 232 18.97 19.41 -17.45
N ASN A 233 17.85 19.85 -16.86
CA ASN A 233 16.72 18.99 -16.46
C ASN A 233 15.50 19.29 -17.33
N ASP A 234 15.07 18.29 -18.09
CA ASP A 234 14.09 18.41 -19.18
C ASP A 234 12.66 18.80 -18.75
N PHE A 235 12.39 19.03 -17.46
CA PHE A 235 11.06 19.41 -16.93
C PHE A 235 11.06 20.55 -15.90
N ALA A 236 12.22 21.11 -15.58
CA ALA A 236 12.38 22.12 -14.52
C ALA A 236 11.96 23.55 -14.91
N ASN A 237 11.19 23.73 -16.00
CA ASN A 237 10.76 25.07 -16.42
C ASN A 237 9.42 25.08 -17.17
N TYR A 238 8.72 26.22 -17.12
CA TYR A 238 7.37 26.37 -17.69
C TYR A 238 7.28 26.00 -19.18
N ARG A 239 8.34 26.21 -19.96
CA ARG A 239 8.35 25.87 -21.40
C ARG A 239 8.29 24.36 -21.64
N ASN A 240 8.97 23.58 -20.81
CA ASN A 240 8.96 22.12 -20.92
C ASN A 240 7.64 21.54 -20.39
N PHE A 241 7.09 22.10 -19.31
CA PHE A 241 5.74 21.80 -18.82
C PHE A 241 4.67 22.06 -19.91
N GLU A 242 4.68 23.23 -20.55
CA GLU A 242 3.74 23.57 -21.63
C GLU A 242 3.88 22.64 -22.85
N THR A 243 5.08 22.14 -23.12
CA THR A 243 5.34 21.27 -24.27
C THR A 243 4.89 19.82 -24.02
N ASN A 244 5.09 19.30 -22.81
CA ASN A 244 4.94 17.88 -22.53
C ASN A 244 3.71 17.53 -21.69
N ILE A 245 3.22 18.46 -20.86
CA ILE A 245 2.17 18.21 -19.87
C ILE A 245 0.91 19.01 -20.19
N GLY A 246 0.99 20.34 -20.28
CA GLY A 246 -0.20 21.18 -20.53
C GLY A 246 -0.04 22.63 -20.09
N LYS A 247 -1.14 23.37 -19.97
CA LYS A 247 -1.13 24.79 -19.58
C LYS A 247 -2.21 25.10 -18.55
N PHE A 248 -1.95 26.07 -17.67
CA PHE A 248 -2.95 26.57 -16.72
C PHE A 248 -3.74 27.75 -17.29
N ASN A 249 -5.06 27.66 -17.22
CA ASN A 249 -6.00 28.74 -17.46
C ASN A 249 -6.44 29.34 -16.11
N PRO A 250 -6.50 30.67 -15.95
CA PRO A 250 -7.03 31.27 -14.73
C PRO A 250 -8.54 31.07 -14.62
N LEU A 251 -9.00 30.61 -13.45
CA LEU A 251 -10.42 30.63 -13.09
C LEU A 251 -10.79 32.01 -12.56
N LYS A 252 -11.85 32.59 -13.12
CA LYS A 252 -12.29 33.96 -12.82
C LYS A 252 -13.75 33.99 -12.41
N ASN A 253 -14.07 34.76 -11.37
CA ASN A 253 -15.43 34.97 -10.91
C ASN A 253 -16.20 35.86 -11.91
N ASN A 254 -17.48 36.13 -11.63
CA ASN A 254 -18.32 36.95 -12.50
C ASN A 254 -17.83 38.41 -12.67
N ASP A 255 -17.04 38.90 -11.71
CA ASP A 255 -16.44 40.23 -11.72
C ASP A 255 -15.07 40.25 -12.42
N GLY A 256 -14.60 39.08 -12.90
CA GLY A 256 -13.34 38.92 -13.62
C GLY A 256 -12.12 38.80 -12.71
N GLU A 257 -12.32 38.72 -11.39
CA GLU A 257 -11.27 38.50 -10.41
C GLU A 257 -10.89 37.03 -10.41
N GLN A 258 -9.59 36.78 -10.36
CA GLN A 258 -9.07 35.42 -10.35
C GLN A 258 -9.21 34.81 -8.95
N TYR A 259 -9.68 33.57 -8.89
CA TYR A 259 -9.82 32.82 -7.64
C TYR A 259 -9.20 31.42 -7.71
N GLY A 260 -8.64 31.02 -8.85
CA GLY A 260 -8.03 29.71 -9.01
C GLY A 260 -7.46 29.48 -10.41
N TRP A 261 -7.18 28.21 -10.71
CA TRP A 261 -6.58 27.75 -11.97
C TRP A 261 -7.25 26.47 -12.46
N GLU A 262 -7.33 26.30 -13.78
CA GLU A 262 -7.77 25.10 -14.49
C GLU A 262 -6.60 24.60 -15.34
N LEU A 263 -6.18 23.35 -15.18
CA LEU A 263 -5.19 22.75 -16.06
C LEU A 263 -5.83 22.25 -17.38
N ILE A 264 -5.17 22.54 -18.49
CA ILE A 264 -5.48 22.02 -19.82
C ILE A 264 -4.31 21.13 -20.29
N GLY A 265 -4.50 19.81 -20.20
CA GLY A 265 -3.49 18.83 -20.60
C GLY A 265 -3.18 18.83 -22.10
N ASN A 266 -1.95 18.47 -22.45
CA ASN A 266 -1.55 18.05 -23.78
C ASN A 266 -2.04 16.61 -24.03
N ASN A 267 -2.07 16.16 -25.30
CA ASN A 267 -2.44 14.78 -25.65
C ASN A 267 -1.22 13.94 -26.06
N PRO A 268 -0.47 13.32 -25.13
CA PRO A 268 0.46 12.24 -25.46
C PRO A 268 -0.29 10.95 -25.83
N ASP A 269 0.43 9.99 -26.43
CA ASP A 269 -0.07 8.64 -26.67
C ASP A 269 -0.42 7.94 -25.34
N ALA A 270 -1.55 7.23 -25.30
CA ALA A 270 -2.04 6.56 -24.10
C ALA A 270 -1.17 5.37 -23.69
N ILE A 271 -0.88 5.28 -22.40
CA ILE A 271 -0.21 4.16 -21.74
C ILE A 271 -1.14 3.64 -20.65
N GLU A 272 -1.40 2.34 -20.66
CA GLU A 272 -2.15 1.64 -19.61
C GLU A 272 -1.14 0.90 -18.73
N PHE A 273 -1.11 1.27 -17.45
CA PHE A 273 -0.31 0.60 -16.43
C PHE A 273 -1.25 -0.28 -15.59
N ASP A 274 -1.32 -1.56 -15.95
CA ASP A 274 -2.10 -2.58 -15.26
C ASP A 274 -1.15 -3.58 -14.59
N GLY A 275 -0.84 -3.33 -13.32
CA GLY A 275 0.08 -4.15 -12.53
C GLY A 275 0.29 -3.59 -11.11
N PRO A 276 0.70 -4.43 -10.14
CA PRO A 276 0.90 -3.96 -8.77
C PRO A 276 2.01 -2.89 -8.71
N ALA A 277 1.63 -1.69 -8.30
CA ALA A 277 2.47 -0.49 -8.19
C ALA A 277 3.56 -0.62 -7.12
N MET A 278 3.55 -1.69 -6.30
CA MET A 278 4.64 -2.04 -5.39
C MET A 278 6.01 -2.21 -6.07
N TYR A 279 6.03 -2.38 -7.40
CA TYR A 279 7.25 -2.45 -8.21
C TYR A 279 7.69 -1.11 -8.80
N PHE A 280 6.90 -0.07 -8.59
CA PHE A 280 7.18 1.28 -9.02
C PHE A 280 7.71 2.07 -7.81
N TYR A 281 9.03 2.22 -7.77
CA TYR A 281 9.75 3.01 -6.77
C TYR A 281 10.60 4.03 -7.54
N GLY A 282 10.28 5.32 -7.39
CA GLY A 282 11.02 6.40 -8.02
C GLY A 282 12.37 6.65 -7.35
N SER A 283 12.98 7.78 -7.69
CA SER A 283 14.34 8.16 -7.34
C SER A 283 14.36 9.21 -6.23
N SER A 284 15.54 9.73 -5.88
CA SER A 284 15.66 10.83 -4.90
C SER A 284 15.74 12.20 -5.58
N GLY A 285 15.18 12.32 -6.78
CA GLY A 285 15.07 13.56 -7.53
C GLY A 285 13.87 13.44 -8.46
N THR A 286 13.53 14.52 -9.18
CA THR A 286 12.29 14.59 -9.95
C THR A 286 12.00 13.40 -10.85
N ASP A 287 10.89 12.74 -10.56
CA ASP A 287 10.29 11.71 -11.38
C ASP A 287 9.02 12.23 -12.08
N LEU A 288 8.86 11.79 -13.33
CA LEU A 288 7.70 12.13 -14.16
C LEU A 288 7.03 10.84 -14.64
N ILE A 289 5.78 10.64 -14.22
CA ILE A 289 4.88 9.70 -14.85
C ILE A 289 3.81 10.49 -15.59
N ASN A 290 3.82 10.40 -16.91
CA ASN A 290 2.72 10.86 -17.74
C ASN A 290 2.20 9.69 -18.57
N LEU A 291 1.00 9.22 -18.26
CA LEU A 291 0.37 8.09 -18.94
C LEU A 291 -0.31 8.50 -20.25
N GLY A 292 -0.31 9.78 -20.60
CA GLY A 292 -0.90 10.28 -21.83
C GLY A 292 -2.41 10.42 -21.77
N ALA A 293 -2.99 10.85 -22.89
CA ALA A 293 -4.43 11.09 -22.98
C ALA A 293 -5.16 9.75 -22.89
N ARG A 294 -6.07 9.62 -21.90
CA ARG A 294 -6.75 8.35 -21.60
C ARG A 294 -5.81 7.25 -21.09
N GLY A 295 -4.62 7.63 -20.62
CA GLY A 295 -3.75 6.71 -19.90
C GLY A 295 -4.35 6.36 -18.54
N SER A 296 -4.24 5.11 -18.16
CA SER A 296 -4.86 4.59 -16.95
C SER A 296 -3.86 3.89 -16.07
N ILE A 297 -4.09 3.96 -14.76
CA ILE A 297 -3.28 3.31 -13.74
C ILE A 297 -4.17 2.44 -12.85
N HIS A 298 -3.78 1.18 -12.67
CA HIS A 298 -4.54 0.20 -11.90
C HIS A 298 -3.57 -0.61 -11.03
N SER A 299 -3.76 -0.65 -9.70
CA SER A 299 -2.87 -1.38 -8.79
C SER A 299 -3.53 -1.90 -7.52
N PHE A 300 -3.25 -3.16 -7.16
CA PHE A 300 -3.37 -3.62 -5.78
C PHE A 300 -2.04 -3.39 -5.05
N GLY A 301 -1.94 -2.30 -4.28
CA GLY A 301 -0.76 -1.95 -3.46
C GLY A 301 -0.19 -0.57 -3.76
N ASP A 302 0.74 -0.14 -2.91
CA ASP A 302 1.24 1.23 -2.86
C ASP A 302 2.28 1.50 -3.96
N GLY A 303 2.07 2.53 -4.77
CA GLY A 303 3.09 3.11 -5.65
C GLY A 303 3.79 4.29 -5.00
N ASN A 304 5.09 4.48 -5.26
CA ASN A 304 5.87 5.55 -4.62
C ASN A 304 6.87 6.18 -5.61
N LEU A 305 6.85 7.50 -5.80
CA LEU A 305 7.87 8.23 -6.58
C LEU A 305 9.14 8.55 -5.79
N ALA A 306 9.17 8.16 -4.52
CA ALA A 306 10.24 8.33 -3.56
C ALA A 306 10.42 9.78 -3.12
N GLY A 307 11.45 10.52 -3.52
CA GLY A 307 11.57 11.90 -3.05
C GLY A 307 12.24 12.82 -4.06
N GLY A 308 12.09 14.12 -3.84
CA GLY A 308 12.30 15.17 -4.83
C GLY A 308 11.01 15.50 -5.57
N ASP A 309 10.90 16.73 -6.08
CA ASP A 309 9.67 17.23 -6.73
C ASP A 309 9.16 16.31 -7.84
N ASP A 310 7.96 15.75 -7.68
CA ASP A 310 7.42 14.73 -8.58
C ASP A 310 6.19 15.19 -9.37
N VAL A 311 6.00 14.58 -10.55
CA VAL A 311 4.84 14.87 -11.40
C VAL A 311 4.14 13.59 -11.85
N LEU A 312 2.87 13.44 -11.47
CA LEU A 312 2.02 12.31 -11.84
C LEU A 312 0.80 12.78 -12.64
N VAL A 313 0.63 12.23 -13.84
CA VAL A 313 -0.49 12.54 -14.75
C VAL A 313 -1.16 11.28 -15.27
N PHE A 314 -2.46 11.13 -15.00
CA PHE A 314 -3.28 10.02 -15.47
C PHE A 314 -4.73 10.44 -15.72
N GLU A 315 -5.43 9.69 -16.57
CA GLU A 315 -6.85 9.89 -16.85
C GLU A 315 -7.72 9.09 -15.88
N GLU A 316 -7.51 7.77 -15.85
CA GLU A 316 -8.39 6.83 -15.15
C GLU A 316 -7.63 6.08 -14.06
N SER A 317 -8.27 5.85 -12.91
CA SER A 317 -7.76 4.97 -11.86
C SER A 317 -8.88 4.32 -11.06
N TYR A 318 -8.72 3.03 -10.75
CA TYR A 318 -9.80 2.22 -10.19
C TYR A 318 -9.57 1.84 -8.74
N SER A 319 -8.36 1.41 -8.40
CA SER A 319 -7.91 1.13 -7.05
C SER A 319 -6.42 1.38 -7.06
N LEU A 320 -5.98 2.39 -6.32
CA LEU A 320 -4.59 2.80 -6.30
C LEU A 320 -4.35 3.55 -4.99
N ASP A 321 -3.33 3.16 -4.26
CA ASP A 321 -2.81 3.98 -3.17
C ASP A 321 -1.44 4.50 -3.65
N PHE A 322 -1.30 5.81 -3.86
CA PHE A 322 -0.11 6.37 -4.49
C PHE A 322 0.49 7.51 -3.68
N ARG A 323 1.82 7.50 -3.61
CA ARG A 323 2.65 8.48 -2.91
C ARG A 323 3.55 9.20 -3.91
N THR A 324 3.45 10.51 -3.96
CA THR A 324 4.42 11.33 -4.69
C THR A 324 5.64 11.64 -3.78
N GLY A 325 5.44 12.07 -2.53
CA GLY A 325 6.51 12.23 -1.55
C GLY A 325 6.77 11.06 -0.56
N SER A 326 7.87 11.20 0.20
CA SER A 326 8.68 10.12 0.79
C SER A 326 8.00 8.97 1.54
N SER A 327 8.59 7.78 1.36
CA SER A 327 8.63 6.70 2.36
C SER A 327 9.78 6.91 3.35
N LEU A 328 9.48 6.75 4.65
CA LEU A 328 10.29 6.33 5.81
C LEU A 328 11.71 6.90 6.08
N ASP A 329 12.52 7.25 5.09
CA ASP A 329 13.97 7.40 5.27
C ASP A 329 14.56 8.76 4.85
N ASN A 330 13.83 9.62 4.11
CA ASN A 330 14.23 11.00 3.80
C ASN A 330 12.99 11.85 3.48
N SER A 331 12.51 12.61 4.46
CA SER A 331 11.48 13.63 4.29
C SER A 331 12.09 14.89 3.66
N ASP A 332 12.58 14.79 2.43
CA ASP A 332 12.95 15.99 1.69
C ASP A 332 11.64 16.74 1.41
N GLN A 333 11.60 18.04 1.76
CA GLN A 333 10.45 18.89 1.43
C GLN A 333 10.44 19.08 -0.09
N ASP A 334 9.61 18.31 -0.77
CA ASP A 334 9.43 18.35 -2.22
C ASP A 334 8.08 18.98 -2.58
N ASP A 335 8.03 19.71 -3.70
CA ASP A 335 6.79 20.32 -4.16
C ASP A 335 6.21 19.46 -5.30
N ASP A 336 5.19 18.66 -5.01
CA ASP A 336 4.63 17.70 -5.96
C ASP A 336 3.46 18.25 -6.81
N LEU A 337 3.29 17.69 -8.01
CA LEU A 337 2.15 17.96 -8.89
C LEU A 337 1.43 16.68 -9.31
N VAL A 338 0.19 16.52 -8.84
CA VAL A 338 -0.68 15.39 -9.22
C VAL A 338 -1.85 15.87 -10.07
N ILE A 339 -2.08 15.20 -11.19
CA ILE A 339 -3.16 15.49 -12.13
C ILE A 339 -3.90 14.18 -12.49
N GLY A 340 -5.12 14.02 -12.00
CA GLY A 340 -6.00 12.89 -12.32
C GLY A 340 -7.31 13.34 -12.97
N GLY A 341 -7.78 12.59 -13.98
CA GLY A 341 -8.99 12.95 -14.75
C GLY A 341 -8.74 14.14 -15.69
N CYS A 342 -7.86 13.95 -16.68
CA CYS A 342 -7.39 15.02 -17.56
C CYS A 342 -8.41 15.43 -18.63
N THR A 343 -9.37 14.57 -18.98
CA THR A 343 -10.33 14.80 -20.06
C THR A 343 -11.72 15.06 -19.49
N PRO A 344 -12.48 16.02 -20.04
CA PRO A 344 -13.85 16.22 -19.60
C PRO A 344 -14.75 15.02 -19.90
N ASN A 345 -15.17 14.32 -18.86
CA ASN A 345 -16.27 13.38 -18.95
C ASN A 345 -17.63 14.12 -18.95
N THR A 346 -18.59 13.62 -19.72
CA THR A 346 -19.93 14.23 -19.86
C THR A 346 -21.04 13.37 -19.28
N ASP A 347 -20.70 12.18 -18.80
CA ASP A 347 -21.62 11.29 -18.13
C ASP A 347 -21.48 11.40 -16.60
N THR A 348 -22.12 10.48 -15.88
CA THR A 348 -22.10 10.41 -14.41
C THR A 348 -21.11 9.38 -13.90
N SER A 349 -20.15 8.96 -14.74
CA SER A 349 -19.08 8.05 -14.31
C SER A 349 -18.01 8.81 -13.54
N PHE A 350 -17.15 8.03 -12.91
CA PHE A 350 -16.03 8.50 -12.13
C PHE A 350 -14.78 7.98 -12.81
N ASP A 351 -13.89 8.89 -13.21
CA ASP A 351 -12.60 8.53 -13.79
C ASP A 351 -11.66 8.01 -12.69
N ILE A 352 -11.92 8.40 -11.43
CA ILE A 352 -11.12 8.05 -10.26
C ILE A 352 -11.99 7.33 -9.21
N GLU A 353 -12.01 6.00 -9.18
CA GLU A 353 -12.97 5.26 -8.34
C GLU A 353 -12.50 5.10 -6.87
N THR A 354 -11.48 4.29 -6.59
CA THR A 354 -10.97 4.02 -5.22
C THR A 354 -9.49 4.38 -5.05
N THR A 355 -9.12 5.59 -5.47
CA THR A 355 -7.72 6.03 -5.45
C THR A 355 -7.45 7.00 -4.32
N THR A 356 -6.43 6.72 -3.49
CA THR A 356 -5.91 7.69 -2.52
C THR A 356 -4.61 8.28 -3.05
N ILE A 357 -4.47 9.60 -2.92
CA ILE A 357 -3.26 10.33 -3.30
C ILE A 357 -2.64 10.90 -2.02
N HIS A 358 -1.36 10.61 -1.85
CA HIS A 358 -0.53 11.06 -0.74
C HIS A 358 0.59 11.94 -1.30
N THR A 359 0.62 13.23 -0.98
CA THR A 359 1.66 14.11 -1.52
C THR A 359 2.87 14.24 -0.61
N GLY A 360 2.70 14.16 0.72
CA GLY A 360 3.85 14.10 1.63
C GLY A 360 4.26 15.50 2.08
N PRO A 361 5.43 15.68 2.73
CA PRO A 361 5.80 16.99 3.25
C PRO A 361 6.23 17.94 2.14
N GLY A 362 5.50 19.03 1.91
CA GLY A 362 5.74 19.86 0.73
C GLY A 362 4.78 21.02 0.61
N SER A 363 4.94 21.84 -0.43
CA SER A 363 3.85 22.70 -0.91
C SER A 363 3.27 22.08 -2.18
N ASP A 364 2.30 21.18 -1.99
CA ASP A 364 1.84 20.31 -3.05
C ASP A 364 0.66 20.89 -3.81
N THR A 365 0.56 20.49 -5.08
CA THR A 365 -0.55 20.90 -5.93
C THR A 365 -1.23 19.70 -6.55
N VAL A 366 -2.54 19.56 -6.30
CA VAL A 366 -3.33 18.42 -6.76
C VAL A 366 -4.53 18.89 -7.58
N PHE A 367 -4.65 18.42 -8.82
CA PHE A 367 -5.80 18.62 -9.70
C PHE A 367 -6.51 17.29 -9.95
N ILE A 368 -7.75 17.17 -9.53
CA ILE A 368 -8.50 15.91 -9.64
C ILE A 368 -9.90 16.12 -10.18
N ARG A 369 -10.36 15.14 -10.97
CA ARG A 369 -11.72 15.16 -11.50
C ARG A 369 -12.45 13.85 -11.30
N ASP A 370 -13.78 13.97 -11.24
CA ASP A 370 -14.73 12.87 -11.41
C ASP A 370 -14.38 11.66 -10.50
N MET A 371 -14.39 11.86 -9.17
CA MET A 371 -13.85 10.94 -8.16
C MET A 371 -14.94 10.24 -7.31
N GLU A 372 -14.93 8.90 -7.18
CA GLU A 372 -16.01 8.11 -6.55
C GLU A 372 -15.86 7.87 -5.03
N ARG A 373 -14.73 7.36 -4.54
CA ARG A 373 -14.51 6.95 -3.13
C ARG A 373 -13.03 6.97 -2.80
N ALA A 374 -12.54 8.14 -2.46
CA ALA A 374 -11.12 8.42 -2.50
C ALA A 374 -10.73 9.37 -1.38
N ALA A 375 -9.41 9.53 -1.21
CA ALA A 375 -8.86 10.56 -0.37
C ALA A 375 -7.72 11.29 -1.07
N ILE A 376 -7.59 12.58 -0.77
CA ILE A 376 -6.36 13.33 -0.97
C ILE A 376 -5.84 13.62 0.43
N ASP A 377 -4.68 13.08 0.74
CA ASP A 377 -3.97 13.31 1.98
C ASP A 377 -2.73 14.13 1.64
N ALA A 378 -2.88 15.45 1.79
CA ALA A 378 -1.79 16.38 1.55
C ALA A 378 -0.89 16.46 2.79
N GLY A 379 -1.48 16.35 3.98
CA GLY A 379 -0.78 16.48 5.27
C GLY A 379 -0.07 15.25 5.85
N ASN A 380 0.29 14.25 5.04
CA ASN A 380 0.77 12.96 5.53
C ASN A 380 1.94 13.09 6.51
N GLY A 381 1.81 12.49 7.68
CA GLY A 381 2.70 12.74 8.80
C GLY A 381 4.07 12.13 8.77
N SER A 382 4.88 12.51 9.77
CA SER A 382 6.29 12.18 9.90
C SER A 382 6.60 10.74 9.46
N ASN A 383 7.48 10.64 8.45
CA ASN A 383 7.89 9.41 7.78
C ASN A 383 6.84 8.82 6.79
N GLY A 384 5.92 9.64 6.26
CA GLY A 384 4.90 9.24 5.28
C GLY A 384 3.69 8.54 5.90
N ARG A 385 3.38 8.77 7.17
CA ARG A 385 2.30 8.09 7.88
C ARG A 385 0.97 8.81 7.75
N THR A 386 -0.02 8.14 7.15
CA THR A 386 -1.40 8.63 6.95
C THR A 386 -2.22 8.79 8.24
N ASP A 387 -1.70 8.28 9.37
CA ASP A 387 -2.34 8.36 10.68
C ASP A 387 -1.72 9.43 11.61
N SER A 388 -0.86 10.29 11.05
CA SER A 388 -0.24 11.42 11.75
C SER A 388 -0.16 12.63 10.85
N ILE A 389 -0.04 13.83 11.42
CA ILE A 389 0.16 15.08 10.67
C ILE A 389 1.66 15.45 10.69
N ASP A 390 2.23 15.89 9.57
CA ASP A 390 3.66 16.25 9.51
C ASP A 390 3.85 17.67 10.05
N PRO A 391 4.74 17.90 11.03
CA PRO A 391 5.03 19.24 11.52
C PRO A 391 5.73 20.16 10.49
N ASN A 392 6.22 19.62 9.37
CA ASN A 392 6.93 20.34 8.31
C ASN A 392 6.19 20.36 6.97
N ASP A 393 4.93 19.94 7.00
CA ASP A 393 3.98 20.15 5.91
C ASP A 393 3.90 21.64 5.54
N GLY A 394 3.75 21.92 4.24
CA GLY A 394 3.72 23.27 3.67
C GLY A 394 2.30 23.68 3.30
N ASP A 395 2.16 24.75 2.52
CA ASP A 395 0.85 25.19 2.07
C ASP A 395 0.44 24.39 0.83
N ASP A 396 -0.67 23.67 0.90
CA ASP A 396 -1.16 22.86 -0.23
C ASP A 396 -2.27 23.53 -1.03
N VAL A 397 -2.35 23.20 -2.32
CA VAL A 397 -3.47 23.61 -3.18
C VAL A 397 -4.09 22.39 -3.85
N VAL A 398 -5.34 22.10 -3.48
CA VAL A 398 -6.13 21.04 -4.09
C VAL A 398 -7.30 21.63 -4.86
N VAL A 399 -7.37 21.34 -6.16
CA VAL A 399 -8.47 21.73 -7.03
C VAL A 399 -9.18 20.47 -7.52
N PHE A 400 -10.44 20.32 -7.14
CA PHE A 400 -11.29 19.22 -7.59
C PHE A 400 -12.43 19.73 -8.46
N ARG A 401 -12.89 18.93 -9.42
CA ARG A 401 -14.01 19.29 -10.31
C ARG A 401 -14.78 18.07 -10.79
N GLY A 402 -16.07 18.23 -11.02
CA GLY A 402 -16.90 17.19 -11.65
C GLY A 402 -17.68 16.37 -10.61
N ASN A 403 -18.02 15.13 -10.96
CA ASN A 403 -18.77 14.23 -10.10
C ASN A 403 -17.90 13.81 -8.91
N MET A 404 -18.38 14.02 -7.68
CA MET A 404 -17.68 13.55 -6.48
C MET A 404 -18.63 12.68 -5.67
N LEU A 405 -18.20 11.48 -5.30
CA LEU A 405 -18.85 10.63 -4.32
C LEU A 405 -17.84 10.37 -3.18
N ASP A 406 -18.31 10.25 -1.93
CA ASP A 406 -17.55 9.89 -0.72
C ASP A 406 -16.05 10.27 -0.69
N PHE A 407 -15.75 11.56 -0.85
CA PHE A 407 -14.39 12.10 -0.92
C PHE A 407 -13.93 12.64 0.44
N ARG A 408 -12.67 12.35 0.79
CA ARG A 408 -12.00 12.88 1.98
C ARG A 408 -10.79 13.72 1.58
N PHE A 409 -10.68 14.91 2.19
CA PHE A 409 -9.47 15.71 2.12
C PHE A 409 -8.85 15.77 3.52
N PHE A 410 -7.57 15.44 3.61
CA PHE A 410 -6.76 15.61 4.80
C PHE A 410 -5.70 16.67 4.47
N GLY A 411 -5.95 17.90 4.94
CA GLY A 411 -4.88 18.90 5.05
C GLY A 411 -4.02 18.59 6.26
N GLY A 412 -2.78 19.07 6.28
CA GLY A 412 -1.88 18.89 7.41
C GLY A 412 -1.59 20.20 8.14
N ASN A 413 -0.32 20.56 8.24
CA ASN A 413 0.10 21.84 8.80
C ASN A 413 0.44 22.78 7.66
N GLY A 414 -0.18 23.95 7.63
CA GLY A 414 0.00 24.90 6.52
C GLY A 414 -1.28 25.67 6.32
N ASP A 415 -1.26 26.63 5.40
CA ASP A 415 -2.44 27.33 4.92
C ASP A 415 -3.00 26.61 3.67
N ASP A 416 -3.60 25.44 3.89
CA ASP A 416 -4.13 24.59 2.82
C ASP A 416 -5.37 25.19 2.16
N THR A 417 -5.39 25.15 0.83
CA THR A 417 -6.47 25.69 -0.01
C THR A 417 -7.11 24.59 -0.83
N ALA A 418 -8.39 24.32 -0.55
CA ALA A 418 -9.22 23.42 -1.33
C ALA A 418 -10.25 24.19 -2.16
N VAL A 419 -10.27 23.95 -3.47
CA VAL A 419 -11.19 24.58 -4.44
C VAL A 419 -12.01 23.50 -5.14
N TRP A 420 -13.34 23.65 -5.12
CA TRP A 420 -14.29 22.77 -5.84
C TRP A 420 -15.06 23.51 -6.94
#